data_AF-A0A7V1HWB4-F1
#
_entry.id   AF-A0A7V1HWB4-F1
#
_cell.length_a   1.000
_cell.length_b   1.000
_cell.length_c   1.000
_cell.angle_alpha   90.00
_cell.angle_beta   90.00
_cell.angle_gamma   90.00
#
_symmetry.space_group_name_H-M   'P 1'
#
loop_
_entity.id
_entity.type
_entity.pdbx_description
1 polymer ?
#
loop_
_entity_poly.entity_id
_entity_poly.type
_entity_poly.pdbx_seq_one_letter_code
_entity_poly.pdbx_strand_id
1 'polypeptide(L)'
;MIYTLDKYQTAGLEVIENSSLLVLHGNKSSGKSYLLRYYIYKLWKQGKKALVIVPDKEKANLFQKHLGAFDLIKYSIILDKNENLSQKNIAKIRSLYKEEKIEITKKDLKINKLFYDKISNKLNKHFGILNKKLLGEQSFNDLIIINSFDKRAFENIYFNQIIEPEKFTFDLDEYKILKGHIKNAFELQTKGKNDIDIYFSKKAYQGNNPEKSWNNIKTWIENSRIQTLKAIQYISGFLQEQSFIQFEIQWNKIKEITEKAENIITEIAKFNLIYEDFDPDQSAFFGLDKQVKQKKEEYQLALQKIRIEYKDLINKLSSIALLKNHYTIPDSEEEDLQSILISLQKIVDDTEIFEKIIQNSIKKELKSMNFRNIKNESLDLLQQELTSLFALLNNGFAVKQWEDNAFSINKQLIFLENLLHDLNLLEGQKYNFLLNFEWNKFLNGLDDKSLYIIKILNIYQPKNWVIFFKNWFVQNLIFKYKHYLIDDLDKELLKIYQINEKNQYLEYIKSSKIWQNKREILLNNLNENSTQIKKIFSQTNLEVNINDINEENDEFLSTFFPIQIVPADSFKNLQENISLNYDVAVFENADEYKNEFEEISRMIKNKKKLIAIDDSDNILKINRISINLDPNSKVDQ
;
A
#
# COMPACT_ATOMS: atom_id res chain seq x y z
N MET A 1 -7.54 37.51 -19.45
CA MET A 1 -6.62 36.86 -18.49
C MET A 1 -5.35 37.69 -18.46
N ILE A 2 -5.10 38.43 -17.37
CA ILE A 2 -3.88 39.22 -17.21
C ILE A 2 -2.80 38.27 -16.71
N TYR A 3 -1.82 37.97 -17.54
CA TYR A 3 -0.66 37.18 -17.13
C TYR A 3 0.14 37.94 -16.06
N THR A 4 0.60 37.24 -15.03
CA THR A 4 1.53 37.80 -14.06
C THR A 4 2.92 37.91 -14.69
N LEU A 5 3.60 39.04 -14.48
CA LEU A 5 4.98 39.20 -14.92
C LEU A 5 5.88 38.19 -14.18
N ASP A 6 6.81 37.57 -14.90
CA ASP A 6 7.85 36.76 -14.26
C ASP A 6 8.87 37.65 -13.52
N LYS A 7 9.84 37.04 -12.83
CA LYS A 7 10.85 37.78 -12.04
C LYS A 7 11.69 38.74 -12.91
N TYR A 8 12.05 38.35 -14.13
CA TYR A 8 12.88 39.16 -15.02
C TYR A 8 12.08 40.32 -15.61
N GLN A 9 10.84 40.08 -16.01
CA GLN A 9 9.90 41.10 -16.45
C GLN A 9 9.55 42.08 -15.33
N THR A 10 9.44 41.61 -14.09
CA THR A 10 9.21 42.47 -12.92
C THR A 10 10.41 43.39 -12.69
N ALA A 11 11.64 42.87 -12.71
CA ALA A 11 12.86 43.68 -12.64
C ALA A 11 12.95 44.67 -13.83
N GLY A 12 12.61 44.21 -15.04
CA GLY A 12 12.52 45.06 -16.22
C GLY A 12 11.54 46.21 -16.05
N LEU A 13 10.37 45.96 -15.44
CA LEU A 13 9.37 46.99 -15.14
C LEU A 13 9.91 48.06 -14.16
N GLU A 14 10.62 47.64 -13.12
CA GLU A 14 11.22 48.57 -12.14
C GLU A 14 12.24 49.50 -12.80
N VAL A 15 13.08 48.97 -13.68
CA VAL A 15 14.06 49.79 -14.40
C VAL A 15 13.38 50.69 -15.44
N ILE A 16 12.35 50.18 -16.14
CA ILE A 16 11.49 51.01 -16.99
C ILE A 16 11.00 52.20 -16.19
N GLU A 17 10.49 52.02 -14.98
CA GLU A 17 9.92 53.09 -14.16
C GLU A 17 10.93 54.19 -13.77
N ASN A 18 12.16 53.81 -13.47
CA ASN A 18 13.19 54.72 -12.98
C ASN A 18 14.04 55.39 -14.07
N SER A 19 13.93 54.94 -15.33
CA SER A 19 14.78 55.43 -16.42
C SER A 19 14.03 56.42 -17.32
N SER A 20 14.68 57.51 -17.74
CA SER A 20 14.14 58.45 -18.74
C SER A 20 14.35 57.96 -20.18
N LEU A 21 15.38 57.14 -20.38
CA LEU A 21 15.86 56.67 -21.67
C LEU A 21 16.15 55.16 -21.47
N LEU A 22 15.37 54.24 -22.05
CA LEU A 22 15.64 52.79 -21.94
C LEU A 22 15.52 52.04 -23.28
N VAL A 23 16.38 51.03 -23.49
CA VAL A 23 16.20 50.01 -24.53
C VAL A 23 16.09 48.64 -23.86
N LEU A 24 15.04 47.91 -24.18
CA LEU A 24 14.77 46.55 -23.69
C LEU A 24 15.15 45.55 -24.77
N HIS A 25 16.11 44.69 -24.45
CA HIS A 25 16.58 43.63 -25.34
C HIS A 25 16.15 42.25 -24.81
N GLY A 26 16.14 41.26 -25.69
CA GLY A 26 15.85 39.88 -25.30
C GLY A 26 15.45 39.03 -26.48
N ASN A 27 15.58 37.72 -26.33
CA ASN A 27 15.32 36.78 -27.42
C ASN A 27 13.84 36.76 -27.83
N LYS A 28 13.56 36.26 -29.04
CA LYS A 28 12.20 36.01 -29.50
C LYS A 28 11.45 35.19 -28.44
N SER A 29 10.22 35.59 -28.12
CA SER A 29 9.39 34.99 -27.07
C SER A 29 9.78 35.28 -25.60
N SER A 30 10.72 36.17 -25.33
CA SER A 30 11.04 36.65 -23.95
C SER A 30 9.92 37.50 -23.30
N GLY A 31 8.84 37.78 -24.03
CA GLY A 31 7.69 38.51 -23.49
C GLY A 31 7.85 40.03 -23.43
N LYS A 32 8.84 40.63 -24.08
CA LYS A 32 9.09 42.09 -24.09
C LYS A 32 7.87 42.91 -24.51
N SER A 33 7.22 42.52 -25.60
CA SER A 33 6.00 43.18 -26.07
C SER A 33 4.87 43.05 -25.05
N TYR A 34 4.81 41.96 -24.28
CA TYR A 34 3.85 41.82 -23.18
C TYR A 34 4.17 42.78 -22.03
N LEU A 35 5.44 42.87 -21.62
CA LEU A 35 5.92 43.81 -20.61
C LEU A 35 5.60 45.27 -20.98
N LEU A 36 5.80 45.67 -22.23
CA LEU A 36 5.43 47.02 -22.68
C LEU A 36 3.92 47.28 -22.59
N ARG A 37 3.09 46.34 -23.04
CA ARG A 37 1.64 46.49 -22.95
C ARG A 37 1.20 46.57 -21.49
N TYR A 38 1.81 45.78 -20.61
CA TYR A 38 1.59 45.86 -19.17
C TYR A 38 1.99 47.23 -18.60
N TYR A 39 3.13 47.78 -19.04
CA TYR A 39 3.57 49.10 -18.63
C TYR A 39 2.63 50.21 -19.13
N ILE A 40 2.15 50.13 -20.38
CA ILE A 40 1.14 51.05 -20.93
C ILE A 40 -0.17 50.94 -20.15
N TYR A 41 -0.60 49.74 -19.77
CA TYR A 41 -1.73 49.54 -18.87
C TYR A 41 -1.51 50.23 -17.52
N LYS A 42 -0.31 50.12 -16.93
CA LYS A 42 0.04 50.81 -15.68
C LYS A 42 0.04 52.35 -15.84
N LEU A 43 0.53 52.88 -16.96
CA LEU A 43 0.46 54.32 -17.27
C LEU A 43 -0.99 54.79 -17.40
N TRP A 44 -1.81 54.05 -18.14
CA TRP A 44 -3.23 54.35 -18.29
C TRP A 44 -3.95 54.38 -16.94
N LYS A 45 -3.64 53.44 -16.03
CA LYS A 45 -4.15 53.44 -14.65
C LYS A 45 -3.80 54.70 -13.85
N GLN A 46 -2.63 55.27 -14.11
CA GLN A 46 -2.17 56.51 -13.48
C GLN A 46 -2.74 57.77 -14.15
N GLY A 47 -3.59 57.63 -15.17
CA GLY A 47 -4.09 58.76 -15.95
C GLY A 47 -3.03 59.36 -16.87
N LYS A 48 -1.99 58.60 -17.24
CA LYS A 48 -0.92 59.03 -18.13
C LYS A 48 -1.16 58.60 -19.58
N LYS A 49 -0.74 59.44 -20.51
CA LYS A 49 -0.88 59.31 -21.96
C LYS A 49 0.37 58.61 -22.54
N ALA A 50 0.18 57.67 -23.45
CA ALA A 50 1.26 56.93 -24.12
C ALA A 50 1.15 57.06 -25.64
N LEU A 51 2.27 57.40 -26.26
CA LEU A 51 2.46 57.31 -27.71
C LEU A 51 3.21 56.01 -28.00
N VAL A 52 2.68 55.19 -28.90
CA VAL A 52 3.29 53.93 -29.32
C VAL A 52 3.62 54.03 -30.79
N ILE A 53 4.89 53.86 -31.11
CA ILE A 53 5.41 53.87 -32.46
C ILE A 53 5.73 52.43 -32.84
N VAL A 54 5.24 52.02 -34.00
CA VAL A 54 5.35 50.64 -34.52
C VAL A 54 5.85 50.68 -35.96
N PRO A 55 6.38 49.58 -36.51
CA PRO A 55 6.95 49.59 -37.86
C PRO A 55 5.94 49.99 -38.95
N ASP A 56 4.76 49.38 -38.92
CA ASP A 56 3.75 49.51 -39.97
C ASP A 56 2.31 49.42 -39.42
N LYS A 57 1.33 49.57 -40.30
CA LYS A 57 -0.10 49.52 -39.97
C LYS A 57 -0.57 48.13 -39.53
N GLU A 58 0.02 47.05 -40.03
CA GLU A 58 -0.34 45.69 -39.60
C GLU A 58 0.08 45.45 -38.15
N LYS A 59 1.30 45.87 -37.80
CA LYS A 59 1.83 45.86 -36.43
C LYS A 59 1.02 46.77 -35.52
N ALA A 60 0.57 47.94 -36.00
CA ALA A 60 -0.34 48.82 -35.24
C ALA A 60 -1.66 48.11 -34.88
N ASN A 61 -2.28 47.44 -35.85
CA ASN A 61 -3.51 46.67 -35.65
C ASN A 61 -3.28 45.49 -34.69
N LEU A 62 -2.16 44.78 -34.83
CA LEU A 62 -1.78 43.68 -33.95
C LEU A 62 -1.56 44.15 -32.52
N PHE A 63 -0.83 45.26 -32.33
CA PHE A 63 -0.61 45.85 -31.01
C PHE A 63 -1.92 46.28 -30.36
N GLN A 64 -2.78 46.99 -31.10
CA GLN A 64 -4.11 47.37 -30.63
C GLN A 64 -4.93 46.14 -30.22
N LYS A 65 -4.92 45.07 -31.03
CA LYS A 65 -5.61 43.82 -30.69
C LYS A 65 -5.09 43.22 -29.39
N HIS A 66 -3.77 43.24 -29.17
CA HIS A 66 -3.15 42.74 -27.94
C HIS A 66 -3.43 43.60 -26.71
N LEU A 67 -3.70 44.90 -26.86
CA LEU A 67 -4.23 45.74 -25.77
C LEU A 67 -5.62 45.29 -25.30
N GLY A 68 -6.32 44.45 -26.07
CA GLY A 68 -7.58 43.82 -25.67
C GLY A 68 -7.46 42.94 -24.43
N ALA A 69 -6.29 42.36 -24.16
CA ALA A 69 -6.05 41.58 -22.95
C ALA A 69 -6.16 42.41 -21.65
N PHE A 70 -6.12 43.75 -21.77
CA PHE A 70 -6.21 44.72 -20.69
C PHE A 70 -7.47 45.61 -20.79
N ASP A 71 -8.40 45.29 -21.70
CA ASP A 71 -9.60 46.09 -21.99
C ASP A 71 -9.31 47.55 -22.39
N LEU A 72 -8.15 47.78 -23.03
CA LEU A 72 -7.68 49.11 -23.45
C LEU A 72 -7.97 49.45 -24.92
N ILE A 73 -8.54 48.53 -25.71
CA ILE A 73 -8.86 48.77 -27.12
C ILE A 73 -9.72 50.04 -27.28
N LYS A 74 -10.68 50.24 -26.38
CA LYS A 74 -11.58 51.40 -26.40
C LYS A 74 -10.88 52.73 -26.10
N TYR A 75 -9.77 52.70 -25.38
CA TYR A 75 -8.93 53.88 -25.04
C TYR A 75 -7.74 54.05 -25.98
N SER A 76 -7.74 53.31 -27.11
CA SER A 76 -6.66 53.37 -28.08
C SER A 76 -7.16 53.74 -29.48
N ILE A 77 -6.31 54.46 -30.20
CA ILE A 77 -6.52 54.83 -31.60
C ILE A 77 -5.26 54.55 -32.41
N ILE A 78 -5.44 54.15 -33.66
CA ILE A 78 -4.37 54.06 -34.64
C ILE A 78 -4.46 55.31 -35.52
N LEU A 79 -3.38 56.09 -35.57
CA LEU A 79 -3.24 57.24 -36.45
C LEU A 79 -2.40 56.82 -37.65
N ASP A 80 -3.01 56.87 -38.83
CA ASP A 80 -2.41 56.43 -40.10
C ASP A 80 -2.02 57.66 -40.94
N LYS A 81 -1.34 57.45 -42.08
CA LYS A 81 -0.98 58.54 -43.03
C LYS A 81 -2.17 59.35 -43.49
N ASN A 82 -3.36 58.75 -43.48
CA ASN A 82 -4.60 59.42 -43.80
C ASN A 82 -4.94 60.36 -42.65
N GLU A 83 -4.90 61.66 -42.92
CA GLU A 83 -5.23 62.70 -41.95
C GLU A 83 -6.69 62.63 -41.47
N ASN A 84 -7.56 61.85 -42.14
CA ASN A 84 -8.97 61.73 -41.77
C ASN A 84 -9.25 60.63 -40.73
N LEU A 85 -10.03 60.95 -39.69
CA LEU A 85 -10.57 59.97 -38.75
C LEU A 85 -11.57 59.02 -39.43
N SER A 86 -11.37 57.72 -39.28
CA SER A 86 -12.34 56.71 -39.72
C SER A 86 -13.68 56.83 -38.96
N GLN A 87 -14.80 56.46 -39.62
CA GLN A 87 -16.12 56.40 -38.98
C GLN A 87 -16.14 55.52 -37.72
N LYS A 88 -15.32 54.46 -37.69
CA LYS A 88 -15.15 53.58 -36.54
C LYS A 88 -14.56 54.34 -35.33
N ASN A 89 -13.58 55.21 -35.56
CA ASN A 89 -12.97 56.02 -34.50
C ASN A 89 -13.94 57.12 -34.03
N ILE A 90 -14.69 57.75 -34.94
CA ILE A 90 -15.74 58.72 -34.60
C ILE A 90 -16.82 58.05 -33.73
N ALA A 91 -17.26 56.85 -34.07
CA ALA A 91 -18.20 56.08 -33.27
C ALA A 91 -17.65 55.75 -31.87
N LYS A 92 -16.34 55.44 -31.74
CA LYS A 92 -15.68 55.26 -30.44
C LYS A 92 -15.67 56.53 -29.59
N ILE A 93 -15.43 57.71 -30.19
CA ILE A 93 -15.49 58.98 -29.47
C ILE A 93 -16.89 59.20 -28.89
N ARG A 94 -17.93 58.96 -29.71
CA ARG A 94 -19.33 59.06 -29.28
C ARG A 94 -19.69 58.08 -28.16
N SER A 95 -19.18 56.85 -28.22
CA SER A 95 -19.46 55.87 -27.16
C SER A 95 -18.77 56.24 -25.84
N LEU A 96 -17.52 56.73 -25.90
CA LEU A 96 -16.81 57.22 -24.72
C LEU A 96 -17.42 58.50 -24.11
N TYR A 97 -18.11 59.29 -24.93
CA TYR A 97 -18.87 60.47 -24.49
C TYR A 97 -20.19 60.08 -23.80
N LYS A 98 -20.90 59.08 -24.32
CA LYS A 98 -22.17 58.57 -23.76
C LYS A 98 -21.98 57.60 -22.58
N GLU A 99 -20.74 57.31 -22.20
CA GLU A 99 -20.43 56.32 -21.15
C GLU A 99 -21.01 56.82 -19.81
N GLU A 100 -21.91 56.03 -19.20
CA GLU A 100 -22.55 56.39 -17.92
C GLU A 100 -21.51 56.54 -16.80
N LYS A 101 -21.81 57.41 -15.83
CA LYS A 101 -20.96 57.62 -14.66
C LYS A 101 -20.87 56.33 -13.86
N ILE A 102 -19.68 55.76 -13.79
CA ILE A 102 -19.47 54.54 -13.04
C ILE A 102 -19.43 54.87 -11.54
N GLU A 103 -20.43 54.39 -10.79
CA GLU A 103 -20.45 54.46 -9.34
C GLU A 103 -19.69 53.27 -8.75
N ILE A 104 -18.60 53.56 -8.04
CA ILE A 104 -17.91 52.57 -7.21
C ILE A 104 -18.44 52.72 -5.79
N THR A 105 -19.18 51.74 -5.30
CA THR A 105 -19.60 51.70 -3.91
C THR A 105 -18.37 51.51 -3.00
N LYS A 106 -18.15 52.44 -2.05
CA LYS A 106 -17.08 52.34 -1.04
C LYS A 106 -17.11 51.03 -0.24
N LYS A 107 -18.26 50.34 -0.22
CA LYS A 107 -18.50 49.06 0.45
C LYS A 107 -17.71 47.91 -0.19
N ASP A 108 -17.54 47.90 -1.51
CA ASP A 108 -16.88 46.82 -2.24
C ASP A 108 -15.36 46.77 -1.99
N LEU A 109 -14.73 47.94 -1.82
CA LEU A 109 -13.30 48.05 -1.56
C LEU A 109 -12.89 47.63 -0.14
N LYS A 110 -13.72 47.92 0.86
CA LYS A 110 -13.43 47.56 2.27
C LYS A 110 -13.63 46.06 2.54
N ILE A 111 -14.65 45.46 1.94
CA ILE A 111 -14.95 44.03 2.13
C ILE A 111 -13.83 43.17 1.54
N ASN A 112 -13.33 43.50 0.35
CA ASN A 112 -12.27 42.73 -0.31
C ASN A 112 -10.94 42.75 0.46
N LYS A 113 -10.57 43.87 1.09
CA LYS A 113 -9.32 43.98 1.86
C LYS A 113 -9.34 43.10 3.11
N LEU A 114 -10.40 43.19 3.92
CA LEU A 114 -10.55 42.36 5.12
C LEU A 114 -10.61 40.86 4.80
N PHE A 115 -11.22 40.51 3.68
CA PHE A 115 -11.31 39.12 3.25
C PHE A 115 -9.97 38.60 2.72
N TYR A 116 -9.20 39.44 2.01
CA TYR A 116 -7.84 39.12 1.57
C TYR A 116 -6.89 38.88 2.75
N ASP A 117 -6.89 39.77 3.74
CA ASP A 117 -6.03 39.63 4.94
C ASP A 117 -6.35 38.34 5.70
N LYS A 118 -7.64 37.98 5.80
CA LYS A 118 -8.08 36.72 6.42
C LYS A 118 -7.57 35.48 5.66
N ILE A 119 -7.64 35.47 4.33
CA ILE A 119 -7.17 34.33 3.53
C ILE A 119 -5.64 34.27 3.49
N SER A 120 -4.96 35.41 3.37
CA SER A 120 -3.50 35.49 3.43
C SER A 120 -2.95 34.91 4.75
N ASN A 121 -3.57 35.26 5.88
CA ASN A 121 -3.22 34.67 7.18
C ASN A 121 -3.44 33.15 7.23
N LYS A 122 -4.50 32.63 6.61
CA LYS A 122 -4.72 31.19 6.51
C LYS A 122 -3.65 30.52 5.64
N LEU A 123 -3.32 31.07 4.48
CA LEU A 123 -2.28 30.54 3.60
C LEU A 123 -0.93 30.54 4.32
N ASN A 124 -0.55 31.64 4.97
CA ASN A 124 0.67 31.71 5.76
C ASN A 124 0.71 30.64 6.86
N LYS A 125 -0.43 30.33 7.48
CA LYS A 125 -0.54 29.22 8.43
C LYS A 125 -0.31 27.87 7.76
N HIS A 126 -0.92 27.60 6.59
CA HIS A 126 -0.70 26.35 5.85
C HIS A 126 0.76 26.20 5.39
N PHE A 127 1.37 27.23 4.81
CA PHE A 127 2.78 27.24 4.44
C PHE A 127 3.71 27.12 5.64
N GLY A 128 3.35 27.71 6.78
CA GLY A 128 4.06 27.52 8.04
C GLY A 128 4.07 26.07 8.51
N ILE A 129 3.00 25.31 8.27
CA ILE A 129 2.93 23.89 8.60
C ILE A 129 3.76 23.06 7.62
N LEU A 130 3.79 23.41 6.32
CA LEU A 130 4.62 22.73 5.32
C LEU A 130 6.12 22.83 5.63
N ASN A 131 6.54 23.94 6.25
CA ASN A 131 7.91 24.16 6.68
C ASN A 131 8.21 23.61 8.09
N LYS A 132 7.22 23.04 8.78
CA LYS A 132 7.46 22.42 10.08
C LYS A 132 8.32 21.17 9.89
N LYS A 133 9.35 21.05 10.73
CA LYS A 133 10.20 19.87 10.81
C LYS A 133 9.38 18.67 11.31
N LEU A 134 9.31 17.62 10.49
CA LEU A 134 8.54 16.40 10.80
C LEU A 134 9.45 15.20 11.03
N LEU A 135 10.58 15.12 10.31
CA LEU A 135 11.52 14.02 10.44
C LEU A 135 12.93 14.57 10.71
N GLY A 136 13.21 14.86 11.99
CA GLY A 136 14.46 15.47 12.41
C GLY A 136 14.55 16.91 11.90
N GLU A 137 15.51 17.19 11.02
CA GLU A 137 15.70 18.52 10.41
C GLU A 137 14.88 18.71 9.13
N GLN A 138 14.25 17.65 8.61
CA GLN A 138 13.53 17.67 7.34
C GLN A 138 12.10 18.17 7.52
N SER A 139 11.73 19.19 6.74
CA SER A 139 10.37 19.71 6.63
C SER A 139 9.50 18.82 5.75
N PHE A 140 8.18 19.01 5.78
CA PHE A 140 7.27 18.31 4.88
C PHE A 140 7.62 18.55 3.40
N ASN A 141 8.01 19.78 3.06
CA ASN A 141 8.45 20.14 1.72
C ASN A 141 9.71 19.35 1.29
N ASP A 142 10.71 19.26 2.18
CA ASP A 142 11.93 18.49 1.91
C ASP A 142 11.61 17.01 1.67
N LEU A 143 10.68 16.46 2.45
CA LEU A 143 10.25 15.06 2.34
C LEU A 143 9.52 14.79 1.02
N ILE A 144 8.64 15.70 0.57
CA ILE A 144 7.99 15.60 -0.75
C ILE A 144 9.05 15.63 -1.85
N ILE A 145 9.99 16.57 -1.80
CA ILE A 145 11.05 16.69 -2.81
C ILE A 145 11.87 15.40 -2.85
N ILE A 146 12.34 14.92 -1.70
CA ILE A 146 13.13 13.69 -1.60
C ILE A 146 12.35 12.50 -2.18
N ASN A 147 11.06 12.37 -1.87
CA ASN A 147 10.25 11.26 -2.36
C ASN A 147 9.94 11.37 -3.86
N SER A 148 9.69 12.58 -4.37
CA SER A 148 9.34 12.83 -5.77
C SER A 148 10.50 12.59 -6.73
N PHE A 149 11.73 12.78 -6.26
CA PHE A 149 12.94 12.57 -7.05
C PHE A 149 13.65 11.23 -6.80
N ASP A 150 13.14 10.39 -5.88
CA ASP A 150 13.69 9.05 -5.71
C ASP A 150 13.13 8.10 -6.78
N LYS A 151 13.97 7.73 -7.75
CA LYS A 151 13.63 6.79 -8.83
C LYS A 151 13.17 5.42 -8.31
N ARG A 152 13.47 5.07 -7.05
CA ARG A 152 13.04 3.83 -6.39
C ARG A 152 11.70 3.95 -5.65
N ALA A 153 11.06 5.12 -5.65
CA ALA A 153 9.76 5.30 -5.00
C ALA A 153 8.68 4.34 -5.55
N PHE A 154 8.78 3.95 -6.83
CA PHE A 154 7.85 3.01 -7.46
C PHE A 154 7.96 1.57 -6.92
N GLU A 155 9.14 1.16 -6.44
CA GLU A 155 9.33 -0.16 -5.83
C GLU A 155 8.54 -0.29 -4.51
N ASN A 156 8.18 0.83 -3.87
CA ASN A 156 7.44 0.84 -2.60
C ASN A 156 5.92 0.67 -2.75
N ILE A 157 5.36 0.81 -3.95
CA ILE A 157 3.90 0.67 -4.18
C ILE A 157 3.43 -0.73 -3.80
N TYR A 158 4.25 -1.75 -4.09
CA TYR A 158 3.98 -3.14 -3.71
C TYR A 158 4.01 -3.33 -2.19
N PHE A 159 4.82 -2.56 -1.46
CA PHE A 159 4.95 -2.71 -0.01
C PHE A 159 3.78 -2.15 0.78
N ASN A 160 3.10 -1.12 0.29
CA ASN A 160 1.86 -0.65 0.90
C ASN A 160 0.72 -1.67 0.79
N GLN A 161 0.85 -2.70 -0.06
CA GLN A 161 -0.08 -3.82 -0.12
C GLN A 161 0.24 -4.91 0.93
N ILE A 162 1.45 -4.87 1.50
CA ILE A 162 1.99 -5.94 2.37
C ILE A 162 2.08 -5.48 3.82
N ILE A 163 2.52 -4.24 4.04
CA ILE A 163 2.57 -3.61 5.37
C ILE A 163 1.31 -2.79 5.56
N GLU A 164 0.52 -3.16 6.57
CA GLU A 164 -0.63 -2.37 7.05
C GLU A 164 -0.14 -1.05 7.68
N PRO A 165 -0.33 0.11 7.03
CA PRO A 165 0.14 1.39 7.54
C PRO A 165 -0.54 1.78 8.86
N GLU A 166 -1.74 1.27 9.14
CA GLU A 166 -2.51 1.58 10.36
C GLU A 166 -1.83 1.11 11.65
N LYS A 167 -0.90 0.14 11.55
CA LYS A 167 -0.10 -0.33 12.69
C LYS A 167 0.96 0.69 13.13
N PHE A 168 1.19 1.74 12.36
CA PHE A 168 2.29 2.69 12.56
C PHE A 168 1.80 4.09 12.89
N THR A 169 2.58 4.79 13.71
CA THR A 169 2.28 6.15 14.15
C THR A 169 2.89 7.20 13.23
N PHE A 170 3.91 6.83 12.46
CA PHE A 170 4.66 7.70 11.56
C PHE A 170 5.19 8.96 12.26
N ASP A 171 5.92 8.76 13.37
CA ASP A 171 6.65 9.83 14.04
C ASP A 171 8.18 9.61 14.01
N LEU A 172 8.93 10.60 14.50
CA LEU A 172 10.38 10.58 14.46
C LEU A 172 11.00 9.49 15.33
N ASP A 173 10.40 9.18 16.48
CA ASP A 173 10.95 8.22 17.43
C ASP A 173 10.72 6.80 16.89
N GLU A 174 9.52 6.52 16.38
CA GLU A 174 9.21 5.29 15.66
C GLU A 174 10.14 5.09 14.45
N TYR A 175 10.38 6.14 13.66
CA TYR A 175 11.32 6.08 12.54
C TYR A 175 12.73 5.70 12.96
N LYS A 176 13.26 6.34 14.02
CA LYS A 176 14.63 6.09 14.49
C LYS A 176 14.80 4.67 15.03
N ILE A 177 13.84 4.20 15.83
CA ILE A 177 13.85 2.85 16.41
C ILE A 177 13.83 1.80 15.30
N LEU A 178 12.82 1.88 14.40
CA LEU A 178 12.67 0.93 13.31
C LEU A 178 13.89 0.94 12.39
N LYS A 179 14.40 2.12 12.01
CA LYS A 179 15.59 2.24 11.18
C LYS A 179 16.82 1.60 11.84
N GLY A 180 17.00 1.82 13.14
CA GLY A 180 18.09 1.23 13.91
C GLY A 180 18.01 -0.31 13.90
N HIS A 181 16.84 -0.86 14.20
CA HIS A 181 16.60 -2.30 14.15
C HIS A 181 16.80 -2.88 12.75
N ILE A 182 16.29 -2.24 11.70
CA ILE A 182 16.46 -2.69 10.31
C ILE A 182 17.93 -2.67 9.89
N LYS A 183 18.70 -1.66 10.32
CA LYS A 183 20.13 -1.60 10.06
C LYS A 183 20.86 -2.77 10.73
N ASN A 184 20.59 -3.01 12.02
CA ASN A 184 21.17 -4.14 12.75
C ASN A 184 20.78 -5.48 12.12
N ALA A 185 19.52 -5.62 11.71
CA ALA A 185 19.02 -6.81 11.03
C ALA A 185 19.76 -7.06 9.71
N PHE A 186 19.92 -6.02 8.89
CA PHE A 186 20.66 -6.09 7.64
C PHE A 186 22.13 -6.47 7.86
N GLU A 187 22.80 -5.86 8.85
CA GLU A 187 24.18 -6.21 9.21
C GLU A 187 24.30 -7.69 9.62
N LEU A 188 23.38 -8.20 10.44
CA LEU A 188 23.34 -9.62 10.79
C LEU A 188 23.10 -10.51 9.55
N GLN A 189 22.17 -10.14 8.67
CA GLN A 189 21.85 -10.88 7.44
C GLN A 189 23.05 -10.95 6.48
N THR A 190 23.86 -9.89 6.39
CA THR A 190 25.05 -9.92 5.52
C THR A 190 26.17 -10.83 6.04
N LYS A 191 26.18 -11.19 7.32
CA LYS A 191 27.19 -12.07 7.92
C LYS A 191 26.96 -13.56 7.64
N GLY A 192 25.78 -13.96 7.19
CA GLY A 192 25.46 -15.37 6.92
C GLY A 192 23.99 -15.60 6.56
N LYS A 193 23.66 -16.83 6.17
CA LYS A 193 22.24 -17.22 6.00
C LYS A 193 21.56 -17.19 7.36
N ASN A 194 20.52 -16.36 7.46
CA ASN A 194 19.78 -16.11 8.68
C ASN A 194 18.32 -16.52 8.49
N ASP A 195 18.02 -17.74 8.91
CA ASP A 195 16.67 -18.29 8.88
C ASP A 195 15.97 -18.05 10.22
N ILE A 196 14.67 -17.76 10.15
CA ILE A 196 13.82 -17.65 11.33
C ILE A 196 13.62 -19.06 11.86
N ASP A 197 13.99 -19.27 13.12
CA ASP A 197 13.86 -20.58 13.74
C ASP A 197 12.39 -20.91 14.05
N ILE A 198 11.99 -22.10 13.62
CA ILE A 198 10.65 -22.67 13.83
C ILE A 198 10.65 -23.79 14.89
N TYR A 199 11.83 -24.24 15.32
CA TYR A 199 12.02 -25.36 16.22
C TYR A 199 12.10 -24.91 17.67
N PHE A 200 12.89 -23.86 17.97
CA PHE A 200 13.13 -23.42 19.34
C PHE A 200 12.42 -22.12 19.72
N SER A 201 11.89 -22.08 20.95
CA SER A 201 11.21 -20.93 21.52
C SER A 201 12.19 -19.84 21.94
N LYS A 202 11.68 -18.64 22.25
CA LYS A 202 12.48 -17.50 22.75
C LYS A 202 13.40 -17.86 23.92
N LYS A 203 13.02 -18.83 24.76
CA LYS A 203 13.80 -19.29 25.92
C LYS A 203 15.17 -19.84 25.51
N ALA A 204 15.27 -20.48 24.34
CA ALA A 204 16.51 -21.03 23.81
C ALA A 204 17.58 -19.96 23.51
N TYR A 205 17.15 -18.71 23.31
CA TYR A 205 17.99 -17.60 22.87
C TYR A 205 18.32 -16.58 23.97
N GLN A 206 17.93 -16.82 25.22
CA GLN A 206 18.13 -15.88 26.33
C GLN A 206 19.61 -15.77 26.77
N GLY A 207 20.44 -16.77 26.47
CA GLY A 207 21.86 -16.77 26.84
C GLY A 207 22.73 -15.81 26.02
N ASN A 208 23.92 -15.50 26.53
CA ASN A 208 24.91 -14.68 25.81
C ASN A 208 25.90 -15.51 24.98
N ASN A 209 26.01 -16.80 25.24
CA ASN A 209 26.92 -17.70 24.54
C ASN A 209 26.08 -18.78 23.81
N PRO A 210 26.23 -18.94 22.48
CA PRO A 210 25.44 -19.89 21.69
C PRO A 210 25.69 -21.34 22.12
N GLU A 211 26.94 -21.72 22.40
CA GLU A 211 27.29 -23.08 22.82
C GLU A 211 26.73 -23.42 24.20
N LYS A 212 26.80 -22.47 25.14
CA LYS A 212 26.22 -22.66 26.48
C LYS A 212 24.70 -22.80 26.41
N SER A 213 24.04 -21.98 25.59
CA SER A 213 22.59 -22.11 25.35
C SER A 213 22.25 -23.47 24.73
N TRP A 214 23.03 -23.90 23.73
CA TRP A 214 22.86 -25.22 23.13
C TRP A 214 23.05 -26.36 24.13
N ASN A 215 24.04 -26.29 25.00
CA ASN A 215 24.27 -27.34 26.00
C ASN A 215 23.08 -27.48 26.97
N ASN A 216 22.41 -26.38 27.32
CA ASN A 216 21.18 -26.42 28.12
C ASN A 216 20.04 -27.11 27.34
N ILE A 217 19.88 -26.78 26.06
CA ILE A 217 18.90 -27.42 25.16
C ILE A 217 19.20 -28.91 25.04
N LYS A 218 20.47 -29.27 24.80
CA LYS A 218 20.92 -30.66 24.68
C LYS A 218 20.62 -31.45 25.94
N THR A 219 20.95 -30.90 27.12
CA THR A 219 20.66 -31.53 28.41
C THR A 219 19.16 -31.74 28.60
N TRP A 220 18.35 -30.75 28.23
CA TRP A 220 16.89 -30.88 28.24
C TRP A 220 16.39 -31.98 27.30
N ILE A 221 16.89 -32.03 26.05
CA ILE A 221 16.58 -33.10 25.09
C ILE A 221 16.99 -34.47 25.62
N GLU A 222 18.21 -34.62 26.13
CA GLU A 222 18.73 -35.88 26.69
C GLU A 222 17.86 -36.37 27.84
N ASN A 223 17.52 -35.49 28.79
CA ASN A 223 16.64 -35.82 29.92
C ASN A 223 15.23 -36.24 29.45
N SER A 224 14.64 -35.49 28.51
CA SER A 224 13.35 -35.83 27.93
C SER A 224 13.39 -37.17 27.20
N ARG A 225 14.45 -37.45 26.41
CA ARG A 225 14.62 -38.73 25.70
C ARG A 225 14.69 -39.91 26.66
N ILE A 226 15.44 -39.77 27.77
CA ILE A 226 15.54 -40.81 28.79
C ILE A 226 14.16 -41.10 29.40
N GLN A 227 13.40 -40.07 29.75
CA GLN A 227 12.06 -40.23 30.32
C GLN A 227 11.08 -40.86 29.31
N THR A 228 11.09 -40.40 28.05
CA THR A 228 10.28 -40.98 26.98
C THR A 228 10.61 -42.45 26.74
N LEU A 229 11.89 -42.82 26.68
CA LEU A 229 12.33 -44.20 26.49
C LEU A 229 11.90 -45.11 27.64
N LYS A 230 12.01 -44.65 28.89
CA LYS A 230 11.52 -45.39 30.06
C LYS A 230 10.02 -45.64 29.96
N ALA A 231 9.25 -44.63 29.59
CA ALA A 231 7.80 -44.76 29.42
C ALA A 231 7.45 -45.75 28.28
N ILE A 232 8.15 -45.69 27.14
CA ILE A 232 7.99 -46.65 26.03
C ILE A 232 8.27 -48.08 26.48
N GLN A 233 9.41 -48.30 27.15
CA GLN A 233 9.82 -49.62 27.65
C GLN A 233 8.78 -50.17 28.63
N TYR A 234 8.32 -49.33 29.55
CA TYR A 234 7.34 -49.71 30.55
C TYR A 234 5.99 -50.09 29.91
N ILE A 235 5.44 -49.25 29.02
CA ILE A 235 4.18 -49.54 28.31
C ILE A 235 4.31 -50.80 27.46
N SER A 236 5.43 -50.95 26.74
CA SER A 236 5.68 -52.11 25.89
C SER A 236 5.76 -53.40 26.71
N GLY A 237 6.49 -53.37 27.83
CA GLY A 237 6.57 -54.50 28.77
C GLY A 237 5.22 -54.87 29.35
N PHE A 238 4.43 -53.88 29.78
CA PHE A 238 3.07 -54.10 30.27
C PHE A 238 2.17 -54.74 29.21
N LEU A 239 2.18 -54.24 27.98
CA LEU A 239 1.37 -54.82 26.89
C LEU A 239 1.81 -56.25 26.52
N GLN A 240 3.11 -56.54 26.56
CA GLN A 240 3.63 -57.89 26.35
C GLN A 240 3.21 -58.86 27.46
N GLU A 241 3.32 -58.44 28.72
CA GLU A 241 2.90 -59.24 29.87
C GLU A 241 1.39 -59.54 29.82
N GLN A 242 0.57 -58.51 29.55
CA GLN A 242 -0.88 -58.70 29.37
C GLN A 242 -1.20 -59.62 28.19
N SER A 243 -0.48 -59.48 27.08
CA SER A 243 -0.62 -60.38 25.93
C SER A 243 -0.32 -61.83 26.31
N PHE A 244 0.75 -62.06 27.06
CA PHE A 244 1.18 -63.39 27.48
C PHE A 244 0.17 -64.03 28.44
N ILE A 245 -0.25 -63.30 29.48
CA ILE A 245 -1.24 -63.77 30.46
C ILE A 245 -2.56 -64.13 29.76
N GLN A 246 -3.06 -63.25 28.89
CA GLN A 246 -4.30 -63.52 28.16
C GLN A 246 -4.15 -64.73 27.22
N PHE A 247 -3.00 -64.87 26.56
CA PHE A 247 -2.73 -66.01 25.68
C PHE A 247 -2.70 -67.32 26.47
N GLU A 248 -1.94 -67.42 27.56
CA GLU A 248 -1.88 -68.62 28.39
C GLU A 248 -3.26 -69.02 28.92
N ILE A 249 -4.06 -68.07 29.42
CA ILE A 249 -5.40 -68.36 29.94
C ILE A 249 -6.30 -68.96 28.85
N GLN A 250 -6.31 -68.40 27.64
CA GLN A 250 -7.15 -68.90 26.56
C GLN A 250 -6.59 -70.19 25.94
N TRP A 251 -5.27 -70.30 25.83
CA TRP A 251 -4.59 -71.46 25.27
C TRP A 251 -4.73 -72.69 26.17
N ASN A 252 -4.63 -72.54 27.48
CA ASN A 252 -4.86 -73.64 28.42
C ASN A 252 -6.28 -74.21 28.32
N LYS A 253 -7.29 -73.36 28.07
CA LYS A 253 -8.67 -73.82 27.82
C LYS A 253 -8.80 -74.61 26.52
N ILE A 254 -8.13 -74.16 25.45
CA ILE A 254 -8.10 -74.90 24.18
C ILE A 254 -7.40 -76.23 24.35
N LYS A 255 -6.23 -76.24 24.99
CA LYS A 255 -5.46 -77.45 25.24
C LYS A 255 -6.27 -78.49 26.02
N GLU A 256 -6.98 -78.07 27.07
CA GLU A 256 -7.89 -78.95 27.82
C GLU A 256 -9.00 -79.54 26.94
N ILE A 257 -9.55 -78.75 26.01
CA ILE A 257 -10.57 -79.21 25.06
C ILE A 257 -9.97 -80.19 24.04
N THR A 258 -8.80 -79.89 23.47
CA THR A 258 -8.12 -80.76 22.51
C THR A 258 -7.73 -82.10 23.15
N GLU A 259 -7.17 -82.09 24.36
CA GLU A 259 -6.83 -83.32 25.10
C GLU A 259 -8.09 -84.16 25.39
N LYS A 260 -9.22 -83.52 25.74
CA LYS A 260 -10.50 -84.22 25.90
C LYS A 260 -11.04 -84.76 24.59
N ALA A 261 -10.86 -84.06 23.47
CA ALA A 261 -11.25 -84.54 22.15
C ALA A 261 -10.47 -85.81 21.77
N GLU A 262 -9.16 -85.82 21.97
CA GLU A 262 -8.29 -86.99 21.74
C GLU A 262 -8.67 -88.18 22.62
N ASN A 263 -9.02 -87.92 23.89
CA ASN A 263 -9.51 -88.96 24.79
C ASN A 263 -10.82 -89.58 24.29
N ILE A 264 -11.80 -88.76 23.85
CA ILE A 264 -13.06 -89.26 23.30
C ILE A 264 -12.82 -90.02 21.98
N ILE A 265 -11.93 -89.56 21.10
CA ILE A 265 -11.52 -90.29 19.88
C ILE A 265 -10.98 -91.68 20.25
N THR A 266 -10.13 -91.74 21.30
CA THR A 266 -9.58 -93.00 21.80
C THR A 266 -10.67 -93.89 22.42
N GLU A 267 -11.65 -93.32 23.12
CA GLU A 267 -12.82 -94.06 23.62
C GLU A 267 -13.68 -94.61 22.49
N ILE A 268 -13.91 -93.85 21.41
CA ILE A 268 -14.63 -94.30 20.21
C ILE A 268 -13.86 -95.44 19.52
N ALA A 269 -12.53 -95.34 19.39
CA ALA A 269 -11.71 -96.41 18.82
C ALA A 269 -11.81 -97.71 19.65
N LYS A 270 -11.76 -97.61 20.98
CA LYS A 270 -11.97 -98.75 21.89
C LYS A 270 -13.39 -99.30 21.78
N PHE A 271 -14.40 -98.43 21.71
CA PHE A 271 -15.80 -98.80 21.52
C PHE A 271 -15.98 -99.61 20.23
N ASN A 272 -15.44 -99.13 19.12
CA ASN A 272 -15.51 -99.83 17.83
C ASN A 272 -14.84 -101.20 17.87
N LEU A 273 -13.71 -101.36 18.59
CA LEU A 273 -13.05 -102.65 18.77
C LEU A 273 -13.85 -103.64 19.64
N ILE A 274 -14.53 -103.16 20.69
CA ILE A 274 -15.31 -104.01 21.60
C ILE A 274 -16.60 -104.53 20.93
N TYR A 275 -17.17 -103.74 20.02
CA TYR A 275 -18.46 -104.00 19.39
C TYR A 275 -18.36 -104.24 17.87
N GLU A 276 -17.18 -104.54 17.34
CA GLU A 276 -16.89 -104.71 15.90
C GLU A 276 -17.83 -105.74 15.22
N ASP A 277 -18.12 -106.85 15.92
CA ASP A 277 -18.98 -107.94 15.44
C ASP A 277 -20.47 -107.80 15.87
N PHE A 278 -20.86 -106.70 16.49
CA PHE A 278 -22.20 -106.53 17.06
C PHE A 278 -23.07 -105.60 16.20
N ASP A 279 -24.03 -106.17 15.48
CA ASP A 279 -25.03 -105.42 14.71
C ASP A 279 -26.32 -105.19 15.56
N PRO A 280 -26.58 -103.95 16.03
CA PRO A 280 -27.74 -103.65 16.87
C PRO A 280 -29.07 -103.77 16.14
N ASP A 281 -29.11 -103.72 14.79
CA ASP A 281 -30.33 -103.82 13.98
C ASP A 281 -30.71 -105.27 13.67
N GLN A 282 -29.72 -106.17 13.51
CA GLN A 282 -29.97 -107.62 13.37
C GLN A 282 -30.46 -108.28 14.66
N SER A 283 -30.17 -107.70 15.82
CA SER A 283 -30.59 -108.22 17.14
C SER A 283 -32.11 -108.14 17.39
N ALA A 284 -32.88 -107.40 16.58
CA ALA A 284 -34.33 -107.27 16.72
C ALA A 284 -35.11 -108.49 16.19
N PHE A 285 -34.48 -109.36 15.38
CA PHE A 285 -35.16 -110.45 14.67
C PHE A 285 -35.29 -111.76 15.48
N PHE A 286 -34.57 -111.92 16.58
CA PHE A 286 -34.68 -113.07 17.47
C PHE A 286 -35.00 -112.62 18.90
N GLY A 287 -36.28 -112.72 19.27
CA GLY A 287 -36.64 -112.75 20.68
C GLY A 287 -35.99 -113.97 21.32
N LEU A 288 -35.32 -113.78 22.47
CA LEU A 288 -34.73 -114.78 23.39
C LEU A 288 -33.20 -114.94 23.32
N ASP A 289 -32.47 -113.97 23.89
CA ASP A 289 -31.34 -114.30 24.78
C ASP A 289 -31.05 -113.17 25.78
N LYS A 290 -30.96 -113.49 27.08
CA LYS A 290 -30.77 -112.49 28.16
C LYS A 290 -29.42 -111.77 28.00
N GLN A 291 -28.43 -112.45 27.43
CA GLN A 291 -27.09 -111.92 27.16
C GLN A 291 -27.07 -110.91 26.00
N VAL A 292 -27.85 -111.14 24.93
CA VAL A 292 -27.93 -110.20 23.78
C VAL A 292 -28.64 -108.91 24.19
N LYS A 293 -29.71 -109.01 24.99
CA LYS A 293 -30.40 -107.83 25.54
C LYS A 293 -29.49 -107.01 26.45
N GLN A 294 -28.73 -107.67 27.32
CA GLN A 294 -27.75 -107.02 28.20
C GLN A 294 -26.62 -106.35 27.41
N LYS A 295 -26.06 -107.03 26.39
CA LYS A 295 -25.03 -106.46 25.51
C LYS A 295 -25.54 -105.26 24.69
N LYS A 296 -26.81 -105.28 24.27
CA LYS A 296 -27.48 -104.14 23.62
C LYS A 296 -27.69 -102.95 24.57
N GLU A 297 -28.09 -103.21 25.81
CA GLU A 297 -28.21 -102.19 26.86
C GLU A 297 -26.83 -101.59 27.19
N GLU A 298 -25.78 -102.41 27.32
CA GLU A 298 -24.40 -101.97 27.51
C GLU A 298 -23.87 -101.13 26.34
N TYR A 299 -24.13 -101.56 25.09
CA TYR A 299 -23.81 -100.80 23.88
C TYR A 299 -24.49 -99.43 23.87
N GLN A 300 -25.80 -99.37 24.18
CA GLN A 300 -26.55 -98.11 24.21
C GLN A 300 -26.06 -97.18 25.33
N LEU A 301 -25.72 -97.72 26.51
CA LEU A 301 -25.17 -96.93 27.61
C LEU A 301 -23.78 -96.37 27.28
N ALA A 302 -22.91 -97.16 26.67
CA ALA A 302 -21.59 -96.72 26.22
C ALA A 302 -21.70 -95.65 25.11
N LEU A 303 -22.59 -95.84 24.14
CA LEU A 303 -22.87 -94.85 23.10
C LEU A 303 -23.45 -93.55 23.68
N GLN A 304 -24.37 -93.64 24.63
CA GLN A 304 -24.91 -92.47 25.34
C GLN A 304 -23.82 -91.74 26.13
N LYS A 305 -22.89 -92.46 26.78
CA LYS A 305 -21.74 -91.85 27.48
C LYS A 305 -20.89 -91.01 26.52
N ILE A 306 -20.49 -91.56 25.38
CA ILE A 306 -19.72 -90.85 24.35
C ILE A 306 -20.47 -89.60 23.87
N ARG A 307 -21.79 -89.73 23.60
CA ARG A 307 -22.63 -88.59 23.18
C ARG A 307 -22.72 -87.49 24.24
N ILE A 308 -22.81 -87.85 25.53
CA ILE A 308 -22.84 -86.88 26.63
C ILE A 308 -21.49 -86.16 26.74
N GLU A 309 -20.38 -86.90 26.69
CA GLU A 309 -19.03 -86.33 26.77
C GLU A 309 -18.72 -85.42 25.58
N TYR A 310 -19.13 -85.82 24.37
CA TYR A 310 -19.04 -84.99 23.18
C TYR A 310 -19.87 -83.71 23.31
N LYS A 311 -21.15 -83.81 23.72
CA LYS A 311 -22.00 -82.62 23.93
C LYS A 311 -21.42 -81.68 24.99
N ASP A 312 -20.88 -82.21 26.09
CA ASP A 312 -20.20 -81.40 27.11
C ASP A 312 -18.95 -80.70 26.55
N LEU A 313 -18.16 -81.38 25.71
CA LEU A 313 -17.00 -80.79 25.05
C LEU A 313 -17.39 -79.66 24.08
N ILE A 314 -18.42 -79.87 23.26
CA ILE A 314 -18.96 -78.86 22.34
C ILE A 314 -19.53 -77.65 23.10
N ASN A 315 -20.22 -77.88 24.22
CA ASN A 315 -20.70 -76.81 25.09
C ASN A 315 -19.54 -76.02 25.72
N LYS A 316 -18.45 -76.69 26.12
CA LYS A 316 -17.24 -76.03 26.62
C LYS A 316 -16.56 -75.20 25.53
N LEU A 317 -16.41 -75.74 24.33
CA LEU A 317 -15.82 -75.01 23.20
C LEU A 317 -16.65 -73.79 22.79
N SER A 318 -17.98 -73.93 22.69
CA SER A 318 -18.89 -72.82 22.36
C SER A 318 -19.00 -71.76 23.47
N SER A 319 -18.68 -72.11 24.73
CA SER A 319 -18.60 -71.16 25.84
C SER A 319 -17.39 -70.21 25.74
N ILE A 320 -16.39 -70.55 24.92
CA ILE A 320 -15.25 -69.67 24.66
C ILE A 320 -15.70 -68.57 23.69
N ALA A 321 -16.01 -67.41 24.25
CA ALA A 321 -16.56 -66.26 23.53
C ALA A 321 -15.76 -65.86 22.27
N LEU A 322 -14.45 -66.08 22.27
CA LEU A 322 -13.55 -65.75 21.15
C LEU A 322 -13.74 -66.67 19.93
N LEU A 323 -14.24 -67.88 20.13
CA LEU A 323 -14.43 -68.88 19.07
C LEU A 323 -15.85 -68.90 18.52
N LYS A 324 -16.82 -68.40 19.29
CA LYS A 324 -18.26 -68.39 18.96
C LYS A 324 -18.60 -67.79 17.59
N ASN A 325 -17.79 -66.85 17.09
CA ASN A 325 -17.99 -66.19 15.80
C ASN A 325 -17.06 -66.69 14.68
N HIS A 326 -16.12 -67.58 15.01
CA HIS A 326 -15.06 -68.02 14.11
C HIS A 326 -15.05 -69.54 13.87
N TYR A 327 -15.83 -70.29 14.65
CA TYR A 327 -15.90 -71.74 14.56
C TYR A 327 -17.37 -72.19 14.66
N THR A 328 -17.90 -72.71 13.57
CA THR A 328 -19.23 -73.33 13.53
C THR A 328 -19.11 -74.81 13.85
N ILE A 329 -19.77 -75.22 14.92
CA ILE A 329 -19.89 -76.62 15.32
C ILE A 329 -21.15 -77.17 14.62
N PRO A 330 -21.10 -78.38 14.02
CA PRO A 330 -22.31 -79.05 13.55
C PRO A 330 -23.25 -79.27 14.73
N ASP A 331 -24.42 -78.65 14.67
CA ASP A 331 -25.47 -78.80 15.69
C ASP A 331 -26.40 -79.92 15.21
N SER A 332 -26.28 -81.10 15.80
CA SER A 332 -27.05 -82.26 15.38
C SER A 332 -27.23 -83.21 16.56
N GLU A 333 -28.46 -83.25 17.08
CA GLU A 333 -28.82 -84.07 18.23
C GLU A 333 -28.79 -85.59 17.95
N GLU A 334 -28.61 -85.98 16.69
CA GLU A 334 -28.62 -87.37 16.20
C GLU A 334 -27.39 -87.73 15.35
N GLU A 335 -26.18 -87.35 15.79
CA GLU A 335 -24.95 -87.77 15.08
C GLU A 335 -24.65 -89.28 15.29
N ASP A 336 -24.40 -89.96 14.17
CA ASP A 336 -23.64 -91.22 14.08
C ASP A 336 -22.24 -91.01 14.69
N LEU A 337 -21.69 -92.05 15.32
CA LEU A 337 -20.30 -92.07 15.80
C LEU A 337 -19.28 -91.61 14.75
N GLN A 338 -19.49 -91.90 13.47
CA GLN A 338 -18.63 -91.42 12.38
C GLN A 338 -18.63 -89.89 12.28
N SER A 339 -19.80 -89.26 12.40
CA SER A 339 -19.92 -87.79 12.39
C SER A 339 -19.27 -87.17 13.63
N ILE A 340 -19.46 -87.78 14.81
CA ILE A 340 -18.78 -87.37 16.05
C ILE A 340 -17.26 -87.45 15.88
N LEU A 341 -16.76 -88.55 15.32
CA LEU A 341 -15.33 -88.78 15.11
C LEU A 341 -14.72 -87.74 14.15
N ILE A 342 -15.39 -87.44 13.03
CA ILE A 342 -14.97 -86.41 12.07
C ILE A 342 -14.90 -85.03 12.75
N SER A 343 -15.92 -84.69 13.55
CA SER A 343 -15.98 -83.42 14.27
C SER A 343 -14.87 -83.29 15.33
N LEU A 344 -14.59 -84.36 16.07
CA LEU A 344 -13.51 -84.40 17.05
C LEU A 344 -12.13 -84.30 16.39
N GLN A 345 -11.90 -85.03 15.28
CA GLN A 345 -10.65 -84.96 14.54
C GLN A 345 -10.41 -83.55 14.01
N LYS A 346 -11.45 -82.89 13.50
CA LYS A 346 -11.38 -81.50 13.08
C LYS A 346 -11.01 -80.54 14.21
N ILE A 347 -11.54 -80.74 15.43
CA ILE A 347 -11.16 -79.93 16.60
C ILE A 347 -9.66 -80.08 16.92
N VAL A 348 -9.13 -81.30 16.81
CA VAL A 348 -7.70 -81.57 17.04
C VAL A 348 -6.85 -80.94 15.94
N ASP A 349 -7.22 -81.12 14.67
CA ASP A 349 -6.50 -80.60 13.51
C ASP A 349 -6.53 -79.06 13.46
N ASP A 350 -7.60 -78.42 13.91
CA ASP A 350 -7.78 -76.96 13.89
C ASP A 350 -7.08 -76.23 15.06
N THR A 351 -6.23 -76.92 15.84
CA THR A 351 -5.48 -76.33 16.98
C THR A 351 -4.62 -75.12 16.56
N GLU A 352 -3.96 -75.16 15.40
CA GLU A 352 -3.19 -74.02 14.87
C GLU A 352 -4.09 -72.83 14.47
N ILE A 353 -5.32 -73.11 14.04
CA ILE A 353 -6.30 -72.08 13.70
C ILE A 353 -6.78 -71.38 14.97
N PHE A 354 -7.03 -72.14 16.04
CA PHE A 354 -7.38 -71.59 17.35
C PHE A 354 -6.28 -70.68 17.89
N GLU A 355 -5.01 -71.07 17.75
CA GLU A 355 -3.87 -70.25 18.17
C GLU A 355 -3.90 -68.87 17.47
N LYS A 356 -4.05 -68.86 16.14
CA LYS A 356 -4.12 -67.62 15.34
C LYS A 356 -5.34 -66.76 15.70
N ILE A 357 -6.49 -67.36 15.98
CA ILE A 357 -7.70 -66.63 16.41
C ILE A 357 -7.46 -65.96 17.77
N ILE A 358 -6.89 -66.69 18.73
CA ILE A 358 -6.56 -66.17 20.06
C ILE A 358 -5.59 -64.99 19.94
N GLN A 359 -4.48 -65.15 19.22
CA GLN A 359 -3.49 -64.08 19.03
C GLN A 359 -4.11 -62.82 18.40
N ASN A 360 -4.95 -62.98 17.38
CA ASN A 360 -5.62 -61.85 16.73
C ASN A 360 -6.63 -61.16 17.62
N SER A 361 -7.36 -61.92 18.45
CA SER A 361 -8.32 -61.35 19.39
C SER A 361 -7.62 -60.57 20.51
N ILE A 362 -6.57 -61.15 21.11
CA ILE A 362 -5.75 -60.48 22.12
C ILE A 362 -5.18 -59.17 21.54
N LYS A 363 -4.67 -59.18 20.31
CA LYS A 363 -4.18 -57.97 19.66
C LYS A 363 -5.26 -56.89 19.50
N LYS A 364 -6.52 -57.26 19.24
CA LYS A 364 -7.64 -56.30 19.19
C LYS A 364 -8.00 -55.78 20.58
N GLU A 365 -8.00 -56.65 21.58
CA GLU A 365 -8.30 -56.31 22.97
C GLU A 365 -7.26 -55.35 23.55
N LEU A 366 -5.97 -55.65 23.40
CA LEU A 366 -4.85 -54.78 23.77
C LEU A 366 -4.94 -53.40 23.12
N LYS A 367 -5.43 -53.31 21.88
CA LYS A 367 -5.65 -52.00 21.20
C LYS A 367 -6.76 -51.17 21.84
N SER A 368 -7.74 -51.83 22.47
CA SER A 368 -8.86 -51.19 23.14
C SER A 368 -8.58 -50.82 24.60
N MET A 369 -7.45 -51.30 25.15
CA MET A 369 -7.03 -50.99 26.52
C MET A 369 -6.79 -49.49 26.72
N ASN A 370 -7.36 -48.96 27.80
CA ASN A 370 -7.24 -47.56 28.20
C ASN A 370 -6.87 -47.50 29.69
N PHE A 371 -6.05 -46.52 30.06
CA PHE A 371 -5.68 -46.20 31.44
C PHE A 371 -6.90 -46.09 32.38
N ARG A 372 -8.04 -45.61 31.88
CA ARG A 372 -9.27 -45.49 32.71
C ARG A 372 -9.99 -46.80 32.99
N ASN A 373 -9.77 -47.82 32.16
CA ASN A 373 -10.50 -49.08 32.22
C ASN A 373 -9.71 -50.18 32.94
N ILE A 374 -8.42 -49.97 33.20
CA ILE A 374 -7.52 -50.93 33.84
C ILE A 374 -7.12 -50.38 35.20
N LYS A 375 -7.50 -51.08 36.28
CA LYS A 375 -7.02 -50.76 37.63
C LYS A 375 -5.63 -51.33 37.83
N ASN A 376 -4.61 -50.52 37.61
CA ASN A 376 -3.21 -50.89 37.84
C ASN A 376 -2.45 -49.68 38.40
N GLU A 377 -2.03 -49.75 39.67
CA GLU A 377 -1.37 -48.65 40.38
C GLU A 377 -0.10 -48.16 39.65
N SER A 378 0.62 -49.06 38.99
CA SER A 378 1.84 -48.73 38.27
C SER A 378 1.56 -48.00 36.95
N LEU A 379 0.39 -48.20 36.33
CA LEU A 379 -0.06 -47.38 35.19
C LEU A 379 -0.49 -45.97 35.62
N ASP A 380 -1.09 -45.83 36.81
CA ASP A 380 -1.46 -44.52 37.36
C ASP A 380 -0.20 -43.68 37.67
N LEU A 381 0.84 -44.30 38.24
CA LEU A 381 2.14 -43.67 38.44
C LEU A 381 2.77 -43.22 37.12
N LEU A 382 2.75 -44.08 36.09
CA LEU A 382 3.23 -43.72 34.76
C LEU A 382 2.47 -42.50 34.19
N GLN A 383 1.16 -42.42 34.38
CA GLN A 383 0.37 -41.28 33.90
C GLN A 383 0.79 -39.96 34.56
N GLN A 384 1.15 -40.00 35.85
CA GLN A 384 1.71 -38.84 36.55
C GLN A 384 3.10 -38.45 36.02
N GLU A 385 3.96 -39.45 35.75
CA GLU A 385 5.27 -39.24 35.14
C GLU A 385 5.16 -38.64 33.73
N LEU A 386 4.22 -39.12 32.91
CA LEU A 386 3.94 -38.60 31.58
C LEU A 386 3.44 -37.15 31.63
N THR A 387 2.55 -36.83 32.57
CA THR A 387 2.10 -35.45 32.79
C THR A 387 3.28 -34.53 33.13
N SER A 388 4.20 -35.02 33.97
CA SER A 388 5.42 -34.30 34.35
C SER A 388 6.38 -34.12 33.16
N LEU A 389 6.53 -35.14 32.32
CA LEU A 389 7.30 -35.08 31.08
C LEU A 389 6.74 -34.03 30.13
N PHE A 390 5.42 -34.01 29.90
CA PHE A 390 4.79 -33.01 29.02
C PHE A 390 4.93 -31.59 29.57
N ALA A 391 4.78 -31.41 30.88
CA ALA A 391 5.03 -30.12 31.52
C ALA A 391 6.50 -29.67 31.32
N LEU A 392 7.47 -30.58 31.46
CA LEU A 392 8.89 -30.30 31.23
C LEU A 392 9.18 -29.95 29.75
N LEU A 393 8.50 -30.61 28.82
CA LEU A 393 8.65 -30.36 27.38
C LEU A 393 8.07 -28.99 26.99
N ASN A 394 6.83 -28.72 27.39
CA ASN A 394 6.08 -27.51 27.03
C ASN A 394 6.63 -26.23 27.68
N ASN A 395 7.21 -26.35 28.88
CA ASN A 395 7.95 -25.26 29.54
C ASN A 395 9.43 -25.18 29.12
N GLY A 396 9.84 -26.05 28.20
CA GLY A 396 11.20 -26.22 27.73
C GLY A 396 11.59 -25.22 26.65
N PHE A 397 12.36 -25.72 25.67
CA PHE A 397 13.01 -24.91 24.65
C PHE A 397 12.35 -25.00 23.27
N ALA A 398 11.37 -25.89 23.06
CA ALA A 398 10.73 -26.04 21.75
C ALA A 398 9.57 -25.06 21.54
N VAL A 399 9.29 -24.73 20.27
CA VAL A 399 8.07 -23.99 19.87
C VAL A 399 6.85 -24.91 19.94
N LYS A 400 7.01 -26.16 19.50
CA LYS A 400 5.95 -27.17 19.49
C LYS A 400 5.47 -27.45 20.92
N GLN A 401 4.15 -27.48 21.09
CA GLN A 401 3.50 -27.92 22.32
C GLN A 401 3.05 -29.37 22.13
N TRP A 402 3.31 -30.22 23.12
CA TRP A 402 2.90 -31.61 23.16
C TRP A 402 1.77 -31.79 24.18
N GLU A 403 0.65 -32.34 23.74
CA GLU A 403 -0.52 -32.61 24.56
C GLU A 403 -0.87 -34.10 24.50
N ASP A 404 -1.25 -34.66 25.64
CA ASP A 404 -1.73 -36.04 25.72
C ASP A 404 -3.16 -36.14 25.19
N ASN A 405 -3.28 -36.58 23.94
CA ASN A 405 -4.57 -36.85 23.30
C ASN A 405 -4.80 -38.36 23.10
N ALA A 406 -4.04 -39.23 23.76
CA ALA A 406 -4.16 -40.67 23.54
C ALA A 406 -5.23 -41.30 24.44
N PHE A 407 -6.34 -41.69 23.83
CA PHE A 407 -7.42 -42.41 24.52
C PHE A 407 -7.11 -43.90 24.78
N SER A 408 -5.99 -44.45 24.31
CA SER A 408 -5.63 -45.84 24.55
C SER A 408 -4.13 -45.98 24.79
N ILE A 409 -3.74 -47.01 25.54
CA ILE A 409 -2.33 -47.28 25.89
C ILE A 409 -1.48 -47.47 24.63
N ASN A 410 -2.01 -48.16 23.63
CA ASN A 410 -1.35 -48.35 22.34
C ASN A 410 -1.17 -47.03 21.56
N LYS A 411 -2.16 -46.12 21.58
CA LYS A 411 -1.99 -44.79 20.98
C LYS A 411 -0.96 -43.95 21.72
N GLN A 412 -0.87 -44.11 23.05
CA GLN A 412 0.14 -43.44 23.86
C GLN A 412 1.55 -43.92 23.51
N LEU A 413 1.73 -45.23 23.29
CA LEU A 413 3.00 -45.78 22.83
C LEU A 413 3.45 -45.15 21.50
N ILE A 414 2.57 -45.14 20.50
CA ILE A 414 2.85 -44.52 19.19
C ILE A 414 3.15 -43.02 19.32
N PHE A 415 2.42 -42.32 20.20
CA PHE A 415 2.68 -40.91 20.48
C PHE A 415 4.08 -40.69 21.07
N LEU A 416 4.49 -41.53 22.04
CA LEU A 416 5.82 -41.45 22.65
C LEU A 416 6.94 -41.78 21.67
N GLU A 417 6.72 -42.74 20.75
CA GLU A 417 7.66 -43.03 19.65
C GLU A 417 7.83 -41.82 18.72
N ASN A 418 6.73 -41.14 18.38
CA ASN A 418 6.77 -39.91 17.59
C ASN A 418 7.45 -38.76 18.36
N LEU A 419 7.19 -38.62 19.66
CA LEU A 419 7.87 -37.66 20.52
C LEU A 419 9.38 -37.92 20.57
N LEU A 420 9.80 -39.18 20.65
CA LEU A 420 11.21 -39.55 20.60
C LEU A 420 11.84 -39.16 19.25
N HIS A 421 11.11 -39.37 18.15
CA HIS A 421 11.54 -38.92 16.83
C HIS A 421 11.70 -37.39 16.77
N ASP A 422 10.71 -36.63 17.27
CA ASP A 422 10.77 -35.16 17.34
C ASP A 422 12.00 -34.70 18.14
N LEU A 423 12.28 -35.32 19.29
CA LEU A 423 13.44 -34.98 20.12
C LEU A 423 14.77 -35.22 19.40
N ASN A 424 14.87 -36.30 18.62
CA ASN A 424 16.04 -36.57 17.77
C ASN A 424 16.19 -35.52 16.66
N LEU A 425 15.07 -35.10 16.05
CA LEU A 425 15.09 -34.03 15.05
C LEU A 425 15.57 -32.71 15.65
N LEU A 426 15.10 -32.36 16.85
CA LEU A 426 15.55 -31.16 17.57
C LEU A 426 17.04 -31.22 17.86
N GLU A 427 17.58 -32.37 18.30
CA GLU A 427 19.02 -32.53 18.53
C GLU A 427 19.83 -32.33 17.24
N GLY A 428 19.31 -32.83 16.12
CA GLY A 428 19.88 -32.64 14.79
C GLY A 428 19.95 -31.17 14.34
N GLN A 429 19.19 -30.26 14.95
CA GLN A 429 19.20 -28.83 14.61
C GLN A 429 20.40 -28.05 15.21
N LYS A 430 21.36 -28.69 15.89
CA LYS A 430 22.53 -28.02 16.50
C LYS A 430 23.18 -27.00 15.57
N TYR A 431 23.53 -27.43 14.37
CA TYR A 431 24.27 -26.59 13.42
C TYR A 431 23.44 -25.35 13.05
N ASN A 432 22.17 -25.53 12.71
CA ASN A 432 21.25 -24.45 12.37
C ASN A 432 21.02 -23.50 13.54
N PHE A 433 20.88 -24.03 14.76
CA PHE A 433 20.73 -23.23 15.97
C PHE A 433 21.95 -22.33 16.21
N LEU A 434 23.16 -22.89 16.13
CA LEU A 434 24.39 -22.13 16.35
C LEU A 434 24.62 -21.07 15.26
N LEU A 435 24.39 -21.43 14.00
CA LEU A 435 24.53 -20.52 12.85
C LEU A 435 23.58 -19.32 12.98
N ASN A 436 22.32 -19.56 13.37
CA ASN A 436 21.28 -18.54 13.42
C ASN A 436 21.07 -17.95 14.83
N PHE A 437 21.98 -18.20 15.78
CA PHE A 437 21.77 -17.85 17.19
C PHE A 437 21.64 -16.34 17.39
N GLU A 438 22.58 -15.56 16.86
CA GLU A 438 22.56 -14.09 17.02
C GLU A 438 21.34 -13.48 16.33
N TRP A 439 20.98 -14.01 15.16
CA TRP A 439 19.80 -13.58 14.42
C TRP A 439 18.51 -13.81 15.20
N ASN A 440 18.26 -15.05 15.65
CA ASN A 440 17.04 -15.37 16.38
C ASN A 440 17.00 -14.72 17.77
N LYS A 441 18.15 -14.54 18.43
CA LYS A 441 18.26 -13.75 19.66
C LYS A 441 17.86 -12.29 19.41
N PHE A 442 18.37 -11.69 18.35
CA PHE A 442 18.02 -10.33 17.95
C PHE A 442 16.51 -10.22 17.67
N LEU A 443 15.95 -11.08 16.82
CA LEU A 443 14.53 -11.07 16.48
C LEU A 443 13.62 -11.21 17.71
N ASN A 444 13.99 -12.09 18.65
CA ASN A 444 13.24 -12.29 19.90
C ASN A 444 13.29 -11.08 20.86
N GLY A 445 14.25 -10.17 20.66
CA GLY A 445 14.40 -8.93 21.44
C GLY A 445 13.66 -7.74 20.86
N LEU A 446 13.08 -7.86 19.66
CA LEU A 446 12.35 -6.78 18.99
C LEU A 446 10.92 -6.64 19.53
N ASP A 447 10.40 -5.42 19.45
CA ASP A 447 8.97 -5.16 19.55
C ASP A 447 8.21 -5.66 18.32
N ASP A 448 6.90 -5.84 18.45
CA ASP A 448 6.06 -6.44 17.41
C ASP A 448 6.13 -5.69 16.07
N LYS A 449 6.21 -4.35 16.09
CA LYS A 449 6.29 -3.54 14.86
C LYS A 449 7.62 -3.76 14.14
N SER A 450 8.72 -3.72 14.89
CA SER A 450 10.05 -3.99 14.34
C SER A 450 10.15 -5.40 13.78
N LEU A 451 9.66 -6.40 14.53
CA LEU A 451 9.65 -7.79 14.09
C LEU A 451 8.83 -7.97 12.81
N TYR A 452 7.66 -7.33 12.73
CA TYR A 452 6.79 -7.39 11.55
C TYR A 452 7.48 -6.83 10.30
N ILE A 453 8.07 -5.64 10.36
CA ILE A 453 8.78 -5.06 9.23
C ILE A 453 9.98 -5.92 8.83
N ILE A 454 10.78 -6.39 9.78
CA ILE A 454 11.98 -7.19 9.49
C ILE A 454 11.61 -8.54 8.86
N LYS A 455 10.55 -9.20 9.33
CA LYS A 455 10.05 -10.43 8.70
C LYS A 455 9.69 -10.21 7.24
N ILE A 456 9.00 -9.12 6.94
CA ILE A 456 8.62 -8.76 5.58
C ILE A 456 9.88 -8.49 4.74
N LEU A 457 10.80 -7.62 5.21
CA LEU A 457 12.04 -7.33 4.50
C LEU A 457 12.89 -8.59 4.24
N ASN A 458 12.88 -9.57 5.16
CA ASN A 458 13.59 -10.83 5.00
C ASN A 458 13.03 -11.70 3.87
N ILE A 459 11.71 -11.66 3.64
CA ILE A 459 11.04 -12.39 2.56
C ILE A 459 11.35 -11.75 1.20
N TYR A 460 11.24 -10.43 1.11
CA TYR A 460 11.38 -9.72 -0.17
C TYR A 460 12.83 -9.42 -0.58
N GLN A 461 13.77 -9.50 0.38
CA GLN A 461 15.21 -9.29 0.18
C GLN A 461 15.57 -8.10 -0.73
N PRO A 462 15.05 -6.88 -0.46
CA PRO A 462 15.38 -5.73 -1.28
C PRO A 462 16.89 -5.45 -1.22
N LYS A 463 17.48 -4.96 -2.32
CA LYS A 463 18.92 -4.67 -2.41
C LYS A 463 19.43 -3.72 -1.30
N ASN A 464 18.56 -2.89 -0.73
CA ASN A 464 18.90 -2.00 0.38
C ASN A 464 17.70 -1.82 1.32
N TRP A 465 17.67 -2.58 2.42
CA TRP A 465 16.57 -2.57 3.40
C TRP A 465 16.33 -1.18 4.01
N VAL A 466 17.40 -0.45 4.33
CA VAL A 466 17.32 0.85 5.02
C VAL A 466 16.75 1.94 4.11
N ILE A 467 17.22 2.02 2.86
CA ILE A 467 16.70 2.99 1.89
C ILE A 467 15.23 2.68 1.60
N PHE A 468 14.93 1.40 1.41
CA PHE A 468 13.58 0.94 1.13
C PHE A 468 12.60 1.32 2.26
N PHE A 469 12.92 0.94 3.51
CA PHE A 469 12.15 1.33 4.69
C PHE A 469 11.98 2.85 4.80
N LYS A 470 13.06 3.61 4.58
CA LYS A 470 13.01 5.08 4.64
C LYS A 470 11.96 5.63 3.67
N ASN A 471 11.97 5.17 2.43
CA ASN A 471 11.07 5.69 1.41
C ASN A 471 9.61 5.30 1.71
N TRP A 472 9.37 4.04 2.10
CA TRP A 472 8.05 3.58 2.55
C TRP A 472 7.52 4.42 3.72
N PHE A 473 8.34 4.66 4.74
CA PHE A 473 7.95 5.43 5.93
C PHE A 473 7.64 6.89 5.56
N VAL A 474 8.50 7.52 4.75
CA VAL A 474 8.30 8.91 4.28
C VAL A 474 7.05 9.03 3.43
N GLN A 475 6.79 8.08 2.55
CA GLN A 475 5.59 8.08 1.70
C GLN A 475 4.30 8.02 2.54
N ASN A 476 4.24 7.12 3.51
CA ASN A 476 3.07 6.98 4.38
C ASN A 476 2.91 8.17 5.33
N LEU A 477 4.02 8.73 5.81
CA LEU A 477 4.02 10.00 6.53
C LEU A 477 3.40 11.13 5.67
N ILE A 478 3.82 11.24 4.41
CA ILE A 478 3.24 12.22 3.47
C ILE A 478 1.74 12.00 3.30
N PHE A 479 1.30 10.76 3.08
CA PHE A 479 -0.12 10.44 2.91
C PHE A 479 -0.96 10.79 4.15
N LYS A 480 -0.47 10.48 5.34
CA LYS A 480 -1.15 10.81 6.61
C LYS A 480 -1.41 12.31 6.76
N TYR A 481 -0.44 13.15 6.36
CA TYR A 481 -0.54 14.60 6.47
C TYR A 481 -1.11 15.28 5.20
N LYS A 482 -1.24 14.56 4.08
CA LYS A 482 -1.72 15.09 2.79
C LYS A 482 -3.10 15.74 2.91
N HIS A 483 -4.05 15.04 3.53
CA HIS A 483 -5.43 15.52 3.67
C HIS A 483 -5.51 16.79 4.54
N TYR A 484 -4.62 16.94 5.52
CA TYR A 484 -4.58 18.14 6.37
C TYR A 484 -3.95 19.36 5.68
N LEU A 485 -3.18 19.16 4.60
CA LEU A 485 -2.31 20.18 4.04
C LEU A 485 -2.72 20.65 2.63
N ILE A 486 -3.28 19.77 1.79
CA ILE A 486 -3.52 20.07 0.37
C ILE A 486 -4.99 20.43 0.12
N ASP A 487 -5.94 19.66 0.63
CA ASP A 487 -7.36 19.82 0.26
C ASP A 487 -7.99 21.14 0.76
N ASP A 488 -7.48 21.68 1.87
CA ASP A 488 -7.88 22.99 2.38
C ASP A 488 -7.15 24.15 1.67
N LEU A 489 -5.94 23.90 1.16
CA LEU A 489 -5.13 24.91 0.48
C LEU A 489 -5.75 25.28 -0.87
N ASP A 490 -6.19 24.30 -1.66
CA ASP A 490 -6.79 24.53 -2.99
C ASP A 490 -8.04 25.42 -2.92
N LYS A 491 -8.89 25.19 -1.92
CA LYS A 491 -10.10 26.00 -1.69
C LYS A 491 -9.76 27.44 -1.32
N GLU A 492 -8.72 27.66 -0.54
CA GLU A 492 -8.30 29.02 -0.16
C GLU A 492 -7.57 29.73 -1.31
N LEU A 493 -6.76 29.01 -2.11
CA LEU A 493 -6.12 29.54 -3.32
C LEU A 493 -7.14 30.00 -4.37
N LEU A 494 -8.20 29.20 -4.60
CA LEU A 494 -9.28 29.57 -5.52
C LEU A 494 -10.00 30.86 -5.09
N LYS A 495 -10.21 31.05 -3.78
CA LYS A 495 -10.80 32.28 -3.25
C LYS A 495 -9.90 33.49 -3.49
N ILE A 496 -8.58 33.36 -3.31
CA ILE A 496 -7.64 34.45 -3.63
C ILE A 496 -7.72 34.81 -5.10
N TYR A 497 -7.74 33.83 -5.99
CA TYR A 497 -7.84 34.08 -7.43
C TYR A 497 -9.08 34.91 -7.77
N GLN A 498 -10.25 34.52 -7.26
CA GLN A 498 -11.50 35.25 -7.47
C GLN A 498 -11.47 36.69 -6.91
N ILE A 499 -10.81 36.90 -5.77
CA ILE A 499 -10.65 38.23 -5.17
C ILE A 499 -9.70 39.09 -6.00
N ASN A 500 -8.61 38.51 -6.50
CA ASN A 500 -7.67 39.21 -7.37
C ASN A 500 -8.35 39.65 -8.67
N GLU A 501 -9.16 38.81 -9.32
CA GLU A 501 -9.94 39.20 -10.49
C GLU A 501 -10.89 40.38 -10.17
N LYS A 502 -11.62 40.31 -9.05
CA LYS A 502 -12.50 41.40 -8.61
C LYS A 502 -11.73 42.69 -8.34
N ASN A 503 -10.56 42.60 -7.70
CA ASN A 503 -9.73 43.78 -7.42
C ASN A 503 -9.17 44.39 -8.70
N GLN A 504 -8.72 43.58 -9.67
CA GLN A 504 -8.28 44.06 -10.97
C GLN A 504 -9.39 44.81 -11.72
N TYR A 505 -10.61 44.29 -11.67
CA TYR A 505 -11.79 44.95 -12.24
C TYR A 505 -12.11 46.28 -11.54
N LEU A 506 -12.06 46.33 -10.20
CA LEU A 506 -12.26 47.57 -9.44
C LEU A 506 -11.19 48.62 -9.74
N GLU A 507 -9.93 48.22 -9.91
CA GLU A 507 -8.85 49.13 -10.33
C GLU A 507 -9.06 49.65 -11.75
N TYR A 508 -9.54 48.81 -12.66
CA TYR A 508 -9.91 49.22 -14.01
C TYR A 508 -11.03 50.27 -13.99
N ILE A 509 -12.08 50.07 -13.18
CA ILE A 509 -13.15 51.06 -13.04
C ILE A 509 -12.62 52.39 -12.49
N LYS A 510 -11.81 52.36 -11.42
CA LYS A 510 -11.19 53.58 -10.84
C LYS A 510 -10.42 54.35 -11.88
N SER A 511 -9.63 53.64 -12.68
CA SER A 511 -8.79 54.21 -13.73
C SER A 511 -9.63 54.77 -14.88
N SER A 512 -10.69 54.06 -15.27
CA SER A 512 -11.67 54.54 -16.26
C SER A 512 -12.31 55.85 -15.82
N LYS A 513 -12.63 55.99 -14.52
CA LYS A 513 -13.19 57.22 -13.94
C LYS A 513 -12.23 58.40 -14.00
N ILE A 514 -10.92 58.19 -13.84
CA ILE A 514 -9.90 59.25 -14.04
C ILE A 514 -10.03 59.83 -15.45
N TRP A 515 -10.12 58.95 -16.46
CA TRP A 515 -10.25 59.38 -17.86
C TRP A 515 -11.63 59.96 -18.18
N GLN A 516 -12.72 59.44 -17.60
CA GLN A 516 -14.05 60.06 -17.70
C GLN A 516 -14.01 61.51 -17.19
N ASN A 517 -13.46 61.74 -16.00
CA ASN A 517 -13.33 63.08 -15.43
C ASN A 517 -12.46 63.99 -16.31
N LYS A 518 -11.34 63.50 -16.85
CA LYS A 518 -10.50 64.27 -17.78
C LYS A 518 -11.26 64.65 -19.05
N ARG A 519 -12.07 63.74 -19.60
CA ARG A 519 -12.94 64.03 -20.76
C ARG A 519 -14.01 65.06 -20.42
N GLU A 520 -14.68 64.93 -19.28
CA GLU A 520 -15.70 65.91 -18.83
C GLU A 520 -15.09 67.32 -18.69
N ILE A 521 -13.92 67.44 -18.05
CA ILE A 521 -13.21 68.71 -17.91
C ILE A 521 -12.85 69.29 -19.29
N LEU A 522 -12.28 68.46 -20.17
CA LEU A 522 -11.92 68.88 -21.53
C LEU A 522 -13.14 69.39 -22.30
N LEU A 523 -14.25 68.65 -22.28
CA LEU A 523 -15.48 69.00 -22.99
C LEU A 523 -16.14 70.28 -22.44
N ASN A 524 -16.11 70.49 -21.12
CA ASN A 524 -16.60 71.72 -20.49
C ASN A 524 -15.75 72.95 -20.85
N ASN A 525 -14.47 72.75 -21.17
CA ASN A 525 -13.53 73.81 -21.53
C ASN A 525 -13.44 74.07 -23.05
N LEU A 526 -14.22 73.34 -23.87
CA LEU A 526 -14.23 73.59 -25.32
C LEU A 526 -14.89 74.94 -25.62
N ASN A 527 -14.20 75.79 -26.37
CA ASN A 527 -14.69 77.10 -26.77
C ASN A 527 -15.95 76.99 -27.65
N GLU A 528 -16.77 78.05 -27.65
CA GLU A 528 -17.95 78.10 -28.53
C GLU A 528 -17.60 77.94 -30.02
N ASN A 529 -16.37 78.33 -30.40
CA ASN A 529 -15.82 78.27 -31.75
C ASN A 529 -15.24 76.91 -32.19
N SER A 530 -15.27 75.86 -31.36
CA SER A 530 -14.79 74.52 -31.73
C SER A 530 -15.79 73.78 -32.64
N THR A 531 -15.93 74.25 -33.87
CA THR A 531 -16.96 73.80 -34.83
C THR A 531 -16.76 72.36 -35.29
N GLN A 532 -15.52 71.91 -35.49
CA GLN A 532 -15.22 70.56 -35.98
C GLN A 532 -15.41 69.52 -34.88
N ILE A 533 -14.96 69.81 -33.66
CA ILE A 533 -15.17 68.93 -32.51
C ILE A 533 -16.68 68.78 -32.20
N LYS A 534 -17.47 69.85 -32.31
CA LYS A 534 -18.93 69.79 -32.13
C LYS A 534 -19.64 68.96 -33.21
N LYS A 535 -19.16 68.99 -34.46
CA LYS A 535 -19.71 68.15 -35.55
C LYS A 535 -19.53 66.66 -35.28
N ILE A 536 -18.44 66.26 -34.62
CA ILE A 536 -18.19 64.85 -34.24
C ILE A 536 -19.36 64.29 -33.42
N PHE A 537 -20.01 65.10 -32.58
CA PHE A 537 -21.12 64.65 -31.73
C PHE A 537 -22.50 64.75 -32.38
N SER A 538 -22.67 65.59 -33.42
CA SER A 538 -23.99 65.91 -34.00
C SER A 538 -24.29 65.30 -35.38
N GLN A 539 -23.28 65.01 -36.22
CA GLN A 539 -23.50 64.56 -37.61
C GLN A 539 -23.19 63.08 -37.82
N THR A 540 -24.06 62.29 -38.46
CA THR A 540 -23.90 60.83 -38.56
C THR A 540 -22.79 60.37 -39.51
N ASN A 541 -22.58 61.07 -40.63
CA ASN A 541 -21.54 60.77 -41.64
C ASN A 541 -20.64 62.00 -41.81
N LEU A 542 -19.48 61.98 -41.18
CA LEU A 542 -18.56 63.11 -41.14
C LEU A 542 -17.15 62.64 -41.49
N GLU A 543 -16.51 63.30 -42.45
CA GLU A 543 -15.06 63.20 -42.62
C GLU A 543 -14.44 64.32 -41.79
N VAL A 544 -13.57 63.96 -40.85
CA VAL A 544 -12.87 64.93 -39.99
C VAL A 544 -11.39 64.74 -40.14
N ASN A 545 -10.70 65.81 -40.54
CA ASN A 545 -9.26 65.85 -40.53
C ASN A 545 -8.76 65.97 -39.07
N ILE A 546 -7.78 65.15 -38.69
CA ILE A 546 -7.09 65.15 -37.41
C ILE A 546 -6.44 66.51 -37.15
N ASN A 547 -5.93 67.16 -38.20
CA ASN A 547 -5.31 68.48 -38.13
C ASN A 547 -6.31 69.53 -37.63
N ASP A 548 -7.50 69.57 -38.22
CA ASP A 548 -8.59 70.48 -37.80
C ASP A 548 -8.96 70.28 -36.32
N ILE A 549 -8.96 69.02 -35.83
CA ILE A 549 -9.26 68.73 -34.43
C ILE A 549 -8.14 69.24 -33.51
N ASN A 550 -6.89 69.03 -33.90
CA ASN A 550 -5.74 69.40 -33.08
C ASN A 550 -5.48 70.92 -33.10
N GLU A 551 -5.83 71.62 -34.18
CA GLU A 551 -5.83 73.09 -34.23
C GLU A 551 -6.89 73.68 -33.29
N GLU A 552 -8.09 73.08 -33.23
CA GLU A 552 -9.15 73.51 -32.30
C GLU A 552 -8.82 73.16 -30.85
N ASN A 553 -8.26 71.97 -30.60
CA ASN A 553 -7.83 71.51 -29.29
C ASN A 553 -6.82 70.33 -29.38
N ASP A 554 -5.54 70.62 -29.13
CA ASP A 554 -4.45 69.65 -29.21
C ASP A 554 -4.57 68.49 -28.19
N GLU A 555 -5.28 68.69 -27.08
CA GLU A 555 -5.50 67.67 -26.06
C GLU A 555 -6.67 66.72 -26.35
N PHE A 556 -7.54 67.02 -27.32
CA PHE A 556 -8.79 66.30 -27.53
C PHE A 556 -8.56 64.82 -27.81
N LEU A 557 -7.80 64.49 -28.85
CA LEU A 557 -7.54 63.11 -29.24
C LEU A 557 -6.74 62.35 -28.18
N SER A 558 -5.81 63.02 -27.50
CA SER A 558 -4.97 62.38 -26.46
C SER A 558 -5.72 62.17 -25.14
N THR A 559 -6.86 62.84 -24.93
CA THR A 559 -7.71 62.65 -23.76
C THR A 559 -8.79 61.59 -23.98
N PHE A 560 -9.36 61.52 -25.19
CA PHE A 560 -10.28 60.44 -25.57
C PHE A 560 -9.55 59.11 -25.80
N PHE A 561 -8.39 59.16 -26.44
CA PHE A 561 -7.54 58.01 -26.71
C PHE A 561 -6.15 58.24 -26.11
N PRO A 562 -5.98 57.97 -24.81
CA PRO A 562 -4.70 58.14 -24.14
C PRO A 562 -3.61 57.22 -24.64
N ILE A 563 -3.94 56.20 -25.42
CA ILE A 563 -2.97 55.33 -26.08
C ILE A 563 -3.08 55.56 -27.59
N GLN A 564 -2.09 56.22 -28.18
CA GLN A 564 -2.08 56.50 -29.60
C GLN A 564 -1.00 55.67 -30.27
N ILE A 565 -1.38 54.91 -31.29
CA ILE A 565 -0.51 53.98 -32.00
C ILE A 565 -0.27 54.56 -33.39
N VAL A 566 0.98 54.77 -33.76
CA VAL A 566 1.36 55.44 -34.99
C VAL A 566 2.41 54.58 -35.72
N PRO A 567 2.15 54.17 -36.96
CA PRO A 567 3.19 53.58 -37.81
C PRO A 567 4.35 54.56 -38.03
N ALA A 568 5.59 54.08 -38.04
CA ALA A 568 6.78 54.93 -38.11
C ALA A 568 6.79 55.82 -39.37
N ASP A 569 6.33 55.28 -40.49
CA ASP A 569 6.20 55.99 -41.76
C ASP A 569 5.10 57.06 -41.77
N SER A 570 4.12 56.95 -40.85
CA SER A 570 3.00 57.89 -40.68
C SER A 570 3.35 59.00 -39.69
N PHE A 571 4.23 58.72 -38.73
CA PHE A 571 4.65 59.69 -37.73
C PHE A 571 5.32 60.92 -38.35
N LYS A 572 6.08 60.77 -39.44
CA LYS A 572 6.72 61.90 -40.15
C LYS A 572 5.69 62.89 -40.69
N ASN A 573 4.61 62.39 -41.29
CA ASN A 573 3.55 63.23 -41.87
C ASN A 573 2.70 63.89 -40.79
N LEU A 574 2.55 63.24 -39.63
CA LEU A 574 1.73 63.72 -38.53
C LEU A 574 2.53 64.54 -37.49
N GLN A 575 3.83 64.75 -37.71
CA GLN A 575 4.73 65.32 -36.69
C GLN A 575 4.33 66.73 -36.24
N GLU A 576 3.93 67.59 -37.18
CA GLU A 576 3.50 68.97 -36.87
C GLU A 576 2.15 68.99 -36.14
N ASN A 577 1.38 67.90 -36.25
CA ASN A 577 -0.02 67.85 -35.88
C ASN A 577 -0.29 66.94 -34.67
N ILE A 578 0.65 66.07 -34.28
CA ILE A 578 0.54 65.27 -33.06
C ILE A 578 0.85 66.17 -31.86
N SER A 579 -0.14 66.37 -30.98
CA SER A 579 0.11 67.08 -29.73
C SER A 579 1.18 66.34 -28.93
N LEU A 580 2.32 66.98 -28.72
CA LEU A 580 3.42 66.45 -27.94
C LEU A 580 3.07 66.52 -26.44
N ASN A 581 1.88 66.06 -26.03
CA ASN A 581 1.36 66.06 -24.64
C ASN A 581 1.18 64.65 -24.02
N TYR A 582 1.76 63.59 -24.59
CA TYR A 582 2.04 62.29 -23.91
C TYR A 582 2.97 62.36 -22.68
N ASP A 583 2.95 61.36 -21.82
CA ASP A 583 3.93 61.20 -20.73
C ASP A 583 5.12 60.33 -21.15
N VAL A 584 4.86 59.36 -22.04
CA VAL A 584 5.85 58.37 -22.51
C VAL A 584 5.67 58.11 -24.01
N ALA A 585 6.80 57.98 -24.72
CA ALA A 585 6.81 57.39 -26.05
C ALA A 585 7.49 56.01 -26.02
N VAL A 586 6.83 55.03 -26.64
CA VAL A 586 7.22 53.63 -26.67
C VAL A 586 7.45 53.24 -28.13
N PHE A 587 8.61 52.69 -28.43
CA PHE A 587 8.98 52.18 -29.75
C PHE A 587 8.99 50.66 -29.70
N GLU A 588 8.00 50.02 -30.32
CA GLU A 588 7.94 48.57 -30.44
C GLU A 588 8.68 48.16 -31.72
N ASN A 589 9.51 47.12 -31.64
CA ASN A 589 10.34 46.60 -32.75
C ASN A 589 11.16 47.70 -33.46
N ALA A 590 11.87 48.52 -32.68
CA ALA A 590 12.60 49.68 -33.18
C ALA A 590 13.73 49.32 -34.16
N ASP A 591 14.19 48.07 -34.15
CA ASP A 591 15.15 47.50 -35.08
C ASP A 591 14.62 47.41 -36.52
N GLU A 592 13.32 47.18 -36.70
CA GLU A 592 12.67 47.10 -38.02
C GLU A 592 12.62 48.46 -38.75
N TYR A 593 12.79 49.59 -38.02
CA TYR A 593 12.75 50.96 -38.57
C TYR A 593 13.84 51.85 -37.97
N LYS A 594 15.07 51.35 -37.92
CA LYS A 594 16.21 52.01 -37.24
C LYS A 594 16.43 53.46 -37.65
N ASN A 595 16.39 53.76 -38.96
CA ASN A 595 16.67 55.09 -39.48
C ASN A 595 15.61 56.09 -39.02
N GLU A 596 14.35 55.67 -39.08
CA GLU A 596 13.19 56.41 -38.57
C GLU A 596 13.25 56.53 -37.05
N PHE A 597 13.67 55.49 -36.33
CA PHE A 597 13.79 55.52 -34.88
C PHE A 597 14.77 56.61 -34.41
N GLU A 598 15.96 56.73 -35.02
CA GLU A 598 16.93 57.76 -34.63
C GLU A 598 16.38 59.17 -34.88
N GLU A 599 15.68 59.37 -35.99
CA GLU A 599 15.04 60.64 -36.35
C GLU A 599 13.92 60.97 -35.35
N ILE A 600 12.94 60.07 -35.20
CA ILE A 600 11.77 60.22 -34.33
C ILE A 600 12.18 60.37 -32.87
N SER A 601 13.17 59.59 -32.41
CA SER A 601 13.66 59.70 -31.04
C SER A 601 14.30 61.06 -30.77
N ARG A 602 15.03 61.67 -31.72
CA ARG A 602 15.55 63.05 -31.60
C ARG A 602 14.43 64.08 -31.51
N MET A 603 13.37 63.91 -32.30
CA MET A 603 12.21 64.82 -32.29
C MET A 603 11.46 64.80 -30.95
N ILE A 604 11.40 63.64 -30.28
CA ILE A 604 10.69 63.49 -28.98
C ILE A 604 11.64 63.73 -27.78
N LYS A 605 12.97 63.58 -27.95
CA LYS A 605 13.99 63.55 -26.88
C LYS A 605 13.95 64.74 -25.92
N ASN A 606 13.57 65.91 -26.41
CA ASN A 606 13.64 67.15 -25.64
C ASN A 606 12.45 67.36 -24.70
N LYS A 607 11.49 66.43 -24.63
CA LYS A 607 10.27 66.65 -23.84
C LYS A 607 9.85 65.50 -22.92
N LYS A 608 10.32 64.24 -23.06
CA LYS A 608 9.68 63.05 -22.43
C LYS A 608 10.56 61.81 -22.21
N LYS A 609 10.00 60.84 -21.46
CA LYS A 609 10.53 59.49 -21.28
C LYS A 609 10.37 58.63 -22.53
N LEU A 610 11.45 57.97 -22.96
CA LEU A 610 11.51 57.15 -24.18
C LEU A 610 11.91 55.71 -23.86
N ILE A 611 11.13 54.74 -24.35
CA ILE A 611 11.39 53.31 -24.20
C ILE A 611 11.39 52.67 -25.58
N ALA A 612 12.43 51.91 -25.92
CA ALA A 612 12.50 51.14 -27.17
C ALA A 612 12.64 49.65 -26.88
N ILE A 613 12.07 48.79 -27.72
CA ILE A 613 12.41 47.37 -27.79
C ILE A 613 13.23 47.12 -29.04
N ASP A 614 14.26 46.28 -28.91
CA ASP A 614 15.09 45.78 -29.98
C ASP A 614 15.19 44.24 -29.87
N ASP A 615 14.98 43.53 -30.99
CA ASP A 615 15.13 42.07 -31.09
C ASP A 615 16.58 41.63 -31.37
N SER A 616 17.49 42.58 -31.59
CA SER A 616 18.90 42.35 -31.88
C SER A 616 19.82 43.00 -30.83
N ASP A 617 20.96 42.37 -30.54
CA ASP A 617 21.98 42.93 -29.61
C ASP A 617 22.79 44.08 -30.23
N ASN A 618 22.58 44.41 -31.50
CA ASN A 618 23.58 45.12 -32.30
C ASN A 618 23.23 46.56 -32.68
N ILE A 619 22.04 47.09 -32.38
CA ILE A 619 21.51 48.14 -33.25
C ILE A 619 21.40 49.53 -32.60
N LEU A 620 21.10 49.69 -31.31
CA LEU A 620 20.89 51.01 -30.70
C LEU A 620 21.97 51.43 -29.68
N LYS A 621 23.15 51.86 -30.17
CA LYS A 621 24.20 52.52 -29.35
C LYS A 621 23.83 53.96 -28.97
N ILE A 622 22.80 54.16 -28.16
CA ILE A 622 22.51 55.46 -27.53
C ILE A 622 22.70 55.28 -26.02
N ASN A 623 23.74 55.90 -25.43
CA ASN A 623 24.08 55.97 -24.00
C ASN A 623 22.98 55.48 -23.03
N ARG A 624 22.88 54.16 -22.77
CA ARG A 624 21.80 53.59 -21.94
C ARG A 624 22.12 52.23 -21.32
N ILE A 625 21.40 51.98 -20.23
CA ILE A 625 21.21 50.71 -19.52
C ILE A 625 20.46 49.74 -20.45
N SER A 626 21.06 48.60 -20.76
CA SER A 626 20.42 47.47 -21.44
C SER A 626 20.03 46.42 -20.41
N ILE A 627 18.89 45.76 -20.60
CA ILE A 627 18.44 44.64 -19.76
C ILE A 627 18.15 43.48 -20.69
N ASN A 628 18.80 42.35 -20.42
CA ASN A 628 18.50 41.09 -21.08
C ASN A 628 17.39 40.36 -20.31
N LEU A 629 16.27 40.11 -20.98
CA LEU A 629 15.13 39.38 -20.43
C LEU A 629 15.20 37.86 -20.69
N ASP A 630 16.34 37.34 -21.18
CA ASP A 630 16.54 35.90 -21.38
C ASP A 630 16.96 35.19 -20.08
N PRO A 631 16.14 34.25 -19.54
CA PRO A 631 16.50 33.44 -18.38
C PRO A 631 17.72 32.55 -18.57
N ASN A 632 18.18 32.33 -19.82
CA ASN A 632 19.39 31.55 -20.15
C ASN A 632 20.63 32.43 -20.38
N SER A 633 20.50 33.75 -20.34
CA SER A 633 21.65 34.65 -20.47
C SER A 633 22.46 34.67 -19.17
N LYS A 634 23.78 34.49 -19.25
CA LYS A 634 24.66 34.78 -18.13
C LYS A 634 24.58 36.28 -17.85
N VAL A 635 24.11 36.63 -16.66
CA VAL A 635 24.18 38.00 -16.16
C VAL A 635 25.64 38.31 -15.91
N ASP A 636 26.27 39.07 -16.81
CA ASP A 636 27.48 39.80 -16.45
C ASP A 636 27.04 40.94 -15.53
N GLN A 637 27.53 40.91 -14.29
CA GLN A 637 27.26 41.92 -13.24
C GLN A 637 27.89 43.26 -13.56
#